data_AF-A0AAD3TBM5-F1
#
_entry.id   AF-A0AAD3TBM5-F1
#
_cell.length_a   1.000
_cell.length_b   1.000
_cell.length_c   1.000
_cell.angle_alpha   90.00
_cell.angle_beta   90.00
_cell.angle_gamma   90.00
#
_symmetry.space_group_name_H-M   'P 1'
#
loop_
_entity.id
_entity.type
_entity.pdbx_description
1 polymer ?
#
loop_
_entity_poly.entity_id
_entity_poly.type
_entity_poly.pdbx_seq_one_letter_code
_entity_poly.pdbx_strand_id
1 'polypeptide(L)'
;MYSELAYLRGVYPPARCSPPFGNCSIGNSDVKPLIATHNMLLSHAKAAKLYRDQYRPKQRGFIGIAANAFMYEPYGDNEYDREAVRRALAFKVAWVLDPLMYGDYPTEMRQYHGKELPNFSREERELVKGSLDFIGVNHYSTLYATDCLHFPCSPESNRPILGYVNFTGERHGVPIGERTGMSEFFVVPQGMEKILDYIKRRYPNMPIFVTENGYSSPAQNDELQDYKRIEYHKAYLAALARAMRKGADVKGYFIWSLMDNFEWVHGYSIRFGLHYVDRRTLRRIPKLSARWYAGFLTNRSHCQSGSLPQNSPAQAMLLKQQISDDHFSSCR
;
A
#
# COMPACT_ATOMS: atom_id res chain seq x y z
N MET A 1 -6.33 -5.48 -4.72
CA MET A 1 -7.41 -5.12 -3.77
C MET A 1 -8.79 -5.23 -4.40
N TYR A 2 -9.14 -4.41 -5.40
CA TYR A 2 -10.49 -4.45 -6.00
C TYR A 2 -10.92 -5.86 -6.47
N SER A 3 -10.08 -6.53 -7.27
CA SER A 3 -10.40 -7.88 -7.79
C SER A 3 -10.62 -8.92 -6.69
N GLU A 4 -9.89 -8.80 -5.58
CA GLU A 4 -10.04 -9.65 -4.40
C GLU A 4 -11.37 -9.37 -3.69
N LEU A 5 -11.67 -8.11 -3.36
CA LEU A 5 -12.89 -7.78 -2.63
C LEU A 5 -14.15 -8.01 -3.46
N ALA A 6 -14.09 -7.78 -4.78
CA ALA A 6 -15.25 -7.85 -5.67
C ALA A 6 -15.52 -9.25 -6.26
N TYR A 7 -14.46 -10.03 -6.53
CA TYR A 7 -14.55 -11.31 -7.26
C TYR A 7 -13.94 -12.52 -6.52
N LEU A 8 -13.18 -12.32 -5.44
CA LEU A 8 -12.72 -13.41 -4.55
C LEU A 8 -13.64 -13.55 -3.35
N ARG A 9 -13.81 -12.48 -2.57
CA ARG A 9 -14.60 -12.46 -1.32
C ARG A 9 -16.05 -12.02 -1.54
N GLY A 10 -16.34 -11.31 -2.63
CA GLY A 10 -17.69 -10.85 -2.97
C GLY A 10 -18.27 -9.79 -2.01
N VAL A 11 -17.43 -9.05 -1.30
CA VAL A 11 -17.85 -7.99 -0.37
C VAL A 11 -17.94 -6.61 -1.03
N TYR A 12 -17.32 -6.43 -2.20
CA TYR A 12 -17.49 -5.24 -3.05
C TYR A 12 -18.37 -5.56 -4.25
N PRO A 13 -19.07 -4.57 -4.84
CA PRO A 13 -19.74 -4.76 -6.13
C PRO A 13 -18.77 -5.31 -7.19
N PRO A 14 -19.16 -6.31 -8.01
CA PRO A 14 -20.52 -6.85 -8.18
C PRO A 14 -20.87 -8.04 -7.25
N ALA A 15 -20.17 -8.20 -6.13
CA ALA A 15 -20.41 -9.19 -5.07
C ALA A 15 -20.40 -10.65 -5.58
N ARG A 16 -19.31 -11.03 -6.26
CA ARG A 16 -19.15 -12.39 -6.81
C ARG A 16 -18.09 -13.16 -6.03
N CYS A 17 -18.40 -14.40 -5.68
CA CYS A 17 -17.51 -15.31 -4.98
C CYS A 17 -17.99 -16.75 -5.14
N SER A 18 -17.19 -17.71 -4.67
CA SER A 18 -17.52 -19.13 -4.53
C SER A 18 -16.81 -19.69 -3.29
N PRO A 19 -17.24 -20.85 -2.75
CA PRO A 19 -16.54 -21.51 -1.66
C PRO A 19 -15.06 -21.77 -2.00
N PRO A 20 -14.15 -21.72 -1.01
CA PRO A 20 -14.41 -21.48 0.42
C PRO A 20 -14.52 -20.00 0.81
N PHE A 21 -14.27 -19.06 -0.10
CA PHE A 21 -14.14 -17.63 0.20
C PHE A 21 -15.46 -16.91 0.51
N GLY A 22 -16.59 -17.54 0.21
CA GLY A 22 -17.92 -17.01 0.49
C GLY A 22 -19.01 -17.81 -0.20
N ASN A 23 -20.27 -17.44 0.04
CA ASN A 23 -21.45 -18.12 -0.48
C ASN A 23 -22.30 -17.20 -1.38
N CYS A 24 -21.68 -16.64 -2.41
CA CYS A 24 -22.37 -15.80 -3.39
C CYS A 24 -23.15 -16.66 -4.39
N SER A 25 -24.25 -16.13 -4.92
CA SER A 25 -25.10 -16.85 -5.88
C SER A 25 -24.41 -17.13 -7.23
N ILE A 26 -23.45 -16.31 -7.63
CA ILE A 26 -22.72 -16.47 -8.89
C ILE A 26 -21.26 -16.02 -8.74
N GLY A 27 -20.32 -16.85 -9.18
CA GLY A 27 -18.90 -16.49 -9.19
C GLY A 27 -18.00 -17.69 -9.41
N ASN A 28 -16.71 -17.41 -9.54
CA ASN A 28 -15.65 -18.39 -9.38
C ASN A 28 -14.44 -17.63 -8.82
N SER A 29 -14.20 -17.80 -7.52
CA SER A 29 -13.18 -17.08 -6.79
C SER A 29 -11.75 -17.39 -7.27
N ASP A 30 -11.51 -18.57 -7.83
CA ASP A 30 -10.19 -18.95 -8.35
C ASP A 30 -9.89 -18.36 -9.75
N VAL A 31 -10.92 -17.92 -10.51
CA VAL A 31 -10.79 -17.52 -11.93
C VAL A 31 -11.23 -16.07 -12.20
N LYS A 32 -12.35 -15.62 -11.63
CA LYS A 32 -12.91 -14.29 -11.94
C LYS A 32 -11.97 -13.13 -11.55
N PRO A 33 -11.21 -13.17 -10.44
CA PRO A 33 -10.21 -12.15 -10.17
C PRO A 33 -9.12 -12.05 -11.24
N LEU A 34 -8.71 -13.18 -11.86
CA LEU A 34 -7.72 -13.22 -12.96
C LEU A 34 -8.23 -12.44 -14.18
N ILE A 35 -9.46 -12.72 -14.60
CA ILE A 35 -10.10 -12.06 -15.74
C ILE A 35 -10.32 -10.57 -15.46
N ALA A 36 -10.78 -10.22 -14.26
CA ALA A 36 -11.01 -8.83 -13.88
C ALA A 36 -9.70 -8.02 -13.92
N THR A 37 -8.64 -8.51 -13.29
CA THR A 37 -7.33 -7.85 -13.30
C THR A 37 -6.77 -7.76 -14.72
N HIS A 38 -6.89 -8.81 -15.54
CA HIS A 38 -6.44 -8.79 -16.94
C HIS A 38 -7.09 -7.67 -17.76
N ASN A 39 -8.42 -7.54 -17.67
CA ASN A 39 -9.14 -6.48 -18.36
C ASN A 39 -8.79 -5.08 -17.84
N MET A 40 -8.55 -4.93 -16.54
CA MET A 40 -8.08 -3.66 -15.96
C MET A 40 -6.71 -3.26 -16.53
N LEU A 41 -5.78 -4.22 -16.69
CA LEU A 41 -4.45 -3.97 -17.26
C LEU A 41 -4.53 -3.57 -18.74
N LEU A 42 -5.34 -4.26 -19.54
CA LEU A 42 -5.59 -3.86 -20.94
C LEU A 42 -6.24 -2.48 -21.04
N SER A 43 -7.18 -2.17 -20.14
CA SER A 43 -7.85 -0.87 -20.09
C SER A 43 -6.85 0.25 -19.76
N HIS A 44 -6.00 0.05 -18.75
CA HIS A 44 -4.90 0.95 -18.41
C HIS A 44 -4.00 1.20 -19.62
N ALA A 45 -3.54 0.13 -20.27
CA ALA A 45 -2.60 0.24 -21.38
C ALA A 45 -3.19 0.98 -22.60
N LYS A 46 -4.48 0.74 -22.92
CA LYS A 46 -5.21 1.49 -23.95
C LYS A 46 -5.32 2.98 -23.60
N ALA A 47 -5.66 3.31 -22.36
CA ALA A 47 -5.72 4.69 -21.90
C ALA A 47 -4.35 5.38 -21.93
N ALA A 48 -3.30 4.69 -21.49
CA ALA A 48 -1.92 5.19 -21.52
C ALA A 48 -1.41 5.41 -22.94
N LYS A 49 -1.74 4.53 -23.89
CA LYS A 49 -1.43 4.74 -25.30
C LYS A 49 -2.16 5.97 -25.86
N LEU A 50 -3.47 6.06 -25.64
CA LEU A 50 -4.27 7.21 -26.08
C LEU A 50 -3.72 8.52 -25.52
N TYR A 51 -3.39 8.56 -24.23
CA TYR A 51 -2.80 9.71 -23.57
C TYR A 51 -1.47 10.12 -24.21
N ARG A 52 -0.57 9.16 -24.43
CA ARG A 52 0.74 9.39 -25.04
C ARG A 52 0.63 9.91 -26.47
N ASP A 53 -0.27 9.33 -27.26
CA ASP A 53 -0.39 9.66 -28.69
C ASP A 53 -1.09 11.01 -28.92
N GLN A 54 -2.12 11.33 -28.13
CA GLN A 54 -2.98 12.49 -28.41
C GLN A 54 -2.79 13.67 -27.45
N TYR A 55 -2.47 13.42 -26.18
CA TYR A 55 -2.56 14.43 -25.13
C TYR A 55 -1.19 14.86 -24.58
N ARG A 56 -0.25 13.93 -24.44
CA ARG A 56 1.11 14.20 -23.90
C ARG A 56 1.86 15.32 -24.64
N PRO A 57 1.84 15.43 -25.99
CA PRO A 57 2.57 16.51 -26.67
C PRO A 57 2.15 17.92 -26.21
N LYS A 58 0.88 18.09 -25.80
CA LYS A 58 0.35 19.37 -25.30
C LYS A 58 0.40 19.47 -23.78
N GLN A 59 -0.02 18.43 -23.07
CA GLN A 59 -0.23 18.47 -21.62
C GLN A 59 1.03 18.15 -20.81
N ARG A 60 2.00 17.44 -21.39
CA ARG A 60 3.29 17.09 -20.76
C ARG A 60 3.18 16.35 -19.42
N GLY A 61 2.04 15.72 -19.12
CA GLY A 61 1.84 14.94 -17.89
C GLY A 61 2.32 13.48 -17.99
N PHE A 62 2.11 12.76 -16.89
CA PHE A 62 2.51 11.38 -16.67
C PHE A 62 1.29 10.51 -16.31
N ILE A 63 1.30 9.26 -16.73
CA ILE A 63 0.27 8.28 -16.39
C ILE A 63 0.90 7.10 -15.64
N GLY A 64 0.25 6.68 -14.56
CA GLY A 64 0.70 5.59 -13.70
C GLY A 64 -0.48 4.79 -13.19
N ILE A 65 -0.19 3.78 -12.37
CA ILE A 65 -1.19 2.98 -11.67
C ILE A 65 -0.83 2.90 -10.18
N ALA A 66 -1.82 2.96 -9.30
CA ALA A 66 -1.62 2.76 -7.88
C ALA A 66 -1.88 1.29 -7.51
N ALA A 67 -0.88 0.63 -6.95
CA ALA A 67 -0.99 -0.73 -6.43
C ALA A 67 -1.12 -0.72 -4.90
N ASN A 68 -2.07 -1.51 -4.37
CA ASN A 68 -2.10 -1.81 -2.93
C ASN A 68 -0.95 -2.75 -2.59
N ALA A 69 0.01 -2.26 -1.80
CA ALA A 69 1.29 -2.92 -1.59
C ALA A 69 1.57 -3.04 -0.08
N PHE A 70 1.19 -4.18 0.48
CA PHE A 70 1.67 -4.59 1.80
C PHE A 70 3.11 -5.08 1.69
N MET A 71 3.85 -4.96 2.80
CA MET A 71 5.09 -5.72 2.96
C MET A 71 4.78 -7.05 3.67
N TYR A 72 5.61 -8.07 3.44
CA TYR A 72 5.48 -9.37 4.09
C TYR A 72 6.79 -9.80 4.74
N GLU A 73 6.70 -10.33 5.95
CA GLU A 73 7.80 -11.01 6.64
C GLU A 73 7.53 -12.51 6.71
N PRO A 74 8.55 -13.37 6.71
CA PRO A 74 8.33 -14.80 6.91
C PRO A 74 7.81 -15.05 8.33
N TYR A 75 6.82 -15.93 8.48
CA TYR A 75 6.28 -16.26 9.80
C TYR A 75 7.33 -16.93 10.70
N GLY A 76 7.95 -18.01 10.21
CA GLY A 76 9.08 -18.69 10.84
C GLY A 76 10.42 -18.41 10.14
N ASP A 77 11.52 -18.75 10.82
CA ASP A 77 12.86 -18.68 10.22
C ASP A 77 13.18 -19.95 9.42
N ASN A 78 12.52 -20.10 8.27
CA ASN A 78 12.71 -21.22 7.36
C ASN A 78 12.59 -20.75 5.90
N GLU A 79 13.14 -21.53 4.97
CA GLU A 79 13.14 -21.13 3.55
C GLU A 79 11.74 -21.21 2.91
N TYR A 80 10.84 -22.07 3.41
CA TYR A 80 9.48 -22.16 2.89
C TYR A 80 8.70 -20.87 3.13
N ASP A 81 8.76 -20.29 4.32
CA ASP A 81 8.12 -19.02 4.62
C ASP A 81 8.81 -17.83 3.92
N ARG A 82 10.13 -17.91 3.69
CA ARG A 82 10.84 -16.93 2.83
C ARG A 82 10.34 -16.99 1.38
N GLU A 83 10.11 -18.19 0.85
CA GLU A 83 9.50 -18.37 -0.47
C GLU A 83 8.04 -17.92 -0.49
N ALA A 84 7.28 -18.17 0.59
CA ALA A 84 5.92 -17.66 0.73
C ALA A 84 5.85 -16.13 0.67
N VAL A 85 6.85 -15.42 1.22
CA VAL A 85 6.99 -13.96 1.05
C VAL A 85 7.20 -13.58 -0.42
N ARG A 86 8.04 -14.31 -1.16
CA ARG A 86 8.25 -14.06 -2.60
C ARG A 86 6.95 -14.22 -3.38
N ARG A 87 6.21 -15.32 -3.14
CA ARG A 87 4.89 -15.55 -3.73
C ARG A 87 3.88 -14.47 -3.32
N ALA A 88 3.83 -14.08 -2.05
CA ALA A 88 2.94 -13.03 -1.57
C ALA A 88 3.17 -11.70 -2.32
N LEU A 89 4.42 -11.27 -2.46
CA LEU A 89 4.77 -10.05 -3.20
C LEU A 89 4.43 -10.18 -4.69
N ALA A 90 4.65 -11.36 -5.29
CA ALA A 90 4.29 -11.62 -6.67
C ALA A 90 2.77 -11.51 -6.89
N PHE A 91 1.97 -12.12 -6.01
CA PHE A 91 0.52 -12.19 -6.12
C PHE A 91 -0.21 -10.93 -5.64
N LYS A 92 0.44 -10.05 -4.87
CA LYS A 92 -0.21 -8.83 -4.34
C LYS A 92 0.28 -7.55 -5.02
N VAL A 93 1.53 -7.52 -5.45
CA VAL A 93 2.17 -6.33 -6.05
C VAL A 93 2.54 -6.58 -7.50
N ALA A 94 3.35 -7.63 -7.77
CA ALA A 94 3.86 -7.86 -9.11
C ALA A 94 2.77 -8.28 -10.11
N TRP A 95 1.66 -8.86 -9.65
CA TRP A 95 0.52 -9.22 -10.49
C TRP A 95 0.03 -8.03 -11.34
N VAL A 96 0.05 -6.83 -10.77
CA VAL A 96 -0.32 -5.61 -11.49
C VAL A 96 0.87 -5.01 -12.22
N LEU A 97 2.05 -4.97 -11.58
CA LEU A 97 3.18 -4.19 -12.08
C LEU A 97 4.02 -4.92 -13.15
N ASP A 98 4.20 -6.24 -13.06
CA ASP A 98 4.98 -6.99 -14.05
C ASP A 98 4.41 -6.90 -15.46
N PRO A 99 3.09 -7.06 -15.70
CA PRO A 99 2.54 -6.89 -17.04
C PRO A 99 2.84 -5.51 -17.63
N LEU A 100 2.76 -4.47 -16.81
CA LEU A 100 2.93 -3.10 -17.26
C LEU A 100 4.40 -2.71 -17.47
N MET A 101 5.31 -3.38 -16.79
CA MET A 101 6.76 -3.16 -16.90
C MET A 101 7.40 -4.07 -17.96
N TYR A 102 7.00 -5.34 -18.01
CA TYR A 102 7.69 -6.39 -18.75
C TYR A 102 6.84 -7.04 -19.85
N GLY A 103 5.53 -6.81 -19.89
CA GLY A 103 4.65 -7.36 -20.92
C GLY A 103 4.14 -8.77 -20.65
N ASP A 104 4.27 -9.28 -19.41
CA ASP A 104 3.72 -10.56 -19.00
C ASP A 104 3.51 -10.61 -17.48
N TYR A 105 2.77 -11.60 -17.02
CA TYR A 105 2.54 -11.83 -15.60
C TYR A 105 3.79 -12.37 -14.87
N PRO A 106 3.85 -12.26 -13.53
CA PRO A 106 4.93 -12.87 -12.75
C PRO A 106 5.03 -14.37 -13.00
N THR A 107 6.27 -14.88 -13.07
CA THR A 107 6.55 -16.30 -13.29
C THR A 107 5.89 -17.19 -12.24
N GLU A 108 5.87 -16.73 -10.99
CA GLU A 108 5.25 -17.37 -9.84
C GLU A 108 3.76 -17.59 -10.10
N MET A 109 3.06 -16.58 -10.64
CA MET A 109 1.63 -16.71 -10.96
C MET A 109 1.40 -17.70 -12.10
N ARG A 110 2.22 -17.66 -13.15
CA ARG A 110 2.09 -18.58 -14.29
C ARG A 110 2.34 -20.03 -13.88
N GLN A 111 3.28 -20.26 -12.96
CA GLN A 111 3.56 -21.58 -12.39
C GLN A 111 2.34 -22.19 -11.70
N TYR A 112 1.61 -21.42 -10.88
CA TYR A 112 0.50 -21.97 -10.08
C TYR A 112 -0.87 -21.93 -10.78
N HIS A 113 -1.11 -20.97 -11.67
CA HIS A 113 -2.39 -20.85 -12.37
C HIS A 113 -2.43 -21.53 -13.74
N GLY A 114 -1.26 -21.75 -14.37
CA GLY A 114 -1.19 -22.38 -15.69
C GLY A 114 -2.12 -21.71 -16.72
N LYS A 115 -3.08 -22.49 -17.23
CA LYS A 115 -4.03 -22.06 -18.29
C LYS A 115 -5.14 -21.14 -17.78
N GLU A 116 -5.41 -21.10 -16.49
CA GLU A 116 -6.43 -20.22 -15.91
C GLU A 116 -5.97 -18.75 -15.88
N LEU A 117 -4.65 -18.52 -15.84
CA LEU A 117 -4.10 -17.18 -15.98
C LEU A 117 -4.20 -16.76 -17.46
N PRO A 118 -4.90 -15.66 -17.79
CA PRO A 118 -5.03 -15.22 -19.17
C PRO A 118 -3.67 -15.01 -19.85
N ASN A 119 -3.62 -15.19 -21.16
CA ASN A 119 -2.47 -14.85 -21.98
C ASN A 119 -2.75 -13.53 -22.69
N PHE A 120 -1.74 -12.65 -22.71
CA PHE A 120 -1.76 -11.51 -23.60
C PHE A 120 -1.43 -11.98 -25.02
N SER A 121 -2.20 -11.55 -26.01
CA SER A 121 -1.81 -11.66 -27.42
C SER A 121 -0.49 -10.92 -27.66
N ARG A 122 0.15 -11.13 -28.82
CA ARG A 122 1.37 -10.40 -29.17
C ARG A 122 1.15 -8.88 -29.11
N GLU A 123 0.05 -8.42 -29.69
CA GLU A 123 -0.36 -7.02 -29.75
C GLU A 123 -0.65 -6.47 -28.35
N GLU A 124 -1.30 -7.27 -27.50
CA GLU A 124 -1.58 -6.89 -26.12
C GLU A 124 -0.30 -6.78 -25.30
N ARG A 125 0.66 -7.69 -25.46
CA ARG A 125 1.97 -7.63 -24.78
C ARG A 125 2.72 -6.35 -25.14
N GLU A 126 2.76 -6.01 -26.43
CA GLU A 126 3.37 -4.78 -26.93
C GLU A 126 2.64 -3.52 -26.39
N LEU A 127 1.32 -3.60 -26.22
CA LEU A 127 0.51 -2.50 -25.69
C LEU A 127 0.71 -2.29 -24.17
N VAL A 128 0.72 -3.35 -23.37
CA VAL A 128 0.81 -3.27 -21.91
C VAL A 128 2.23 -2.95 -21.44
N LYS A 129 3.26 -3.47 -22.13
CA LYS A 129 4.66 -3.25 -21.77
C LYS A 129 5.04 -1.78 -21.86
N GLY A 130 5.65 -1.25 -20.80
CA GLY A 130 6.08 0.15 -20.75
C GLY A 130 4.90 1.13 -20.79
N SER A 131 3.74 0.75 -20.24
CA SER A 131 2.56 1.62 -20.17
C SER A 131 2.46 2.45 -18.89
N LEU A 132 3.56 2.52 -18.12
CA LEU A 132 3.70 3.32 -16.91
C LEU A 132 4.81 4.34 -17.05
N ASP A 133 4.55 5.56 -16.57
CA ASP A 133 5.57 6.57 -16.34
C ASP A 133 5.97 6.68 -14.86
N PHE A 134 5.16 6.17 -13.94
CA PHE A 134 5.45 6.06 -12.51
C PHE A 134 4.64 4.93 -11.86
N ILE A 135 5.08 4.48 -10.68
CA ILE A 135 4.38 3.51 -9.84
C ILE A 135 3.76 4.25 -8.65
N GLY A 136 2.43 4.13 -8.50
CA GLY A 136 1.73 4.53 -7.29
C GLY A 136 1.74 3.39 -6.27
N VAL A 137 2.06 3.69 -5.02
CA VAL A 137 2.15 2.74 -3.92
C VAL A 137 1.17 3.15 -2.82
N ASN A 138 0.16 2.32 -2.61
CA ASN A 138 -0.73 2.41 -1.46
C ASN A 138 -0.20 1.44 -0.40
N HIS A 139 0.53 1.94 0.60
CA HIS A 139 1.15 1.12 1.63
C HIS A 139 0.67 1.54 3.02
N TYR A 140 0.21 0.58 3.80
CA TYR A 140 -0.33 0.84 5.14
C TYR A 140 0.32 -0.03 6.23
N SER A 141 0.71 -1.25 5.91
CA SER A 141 1.00 -2.28 6.91
C SER A 141 1.96 -3.37 6.40
N THR A 142 2.41 -4.19 7.33
CA THR A 142 3.20 -5.40 7.10
C THR A 142 2.51 -6.59 7.76
N LEU A 143 2.51 -7.76 7.13
CA LEU A 143 1.96 -9.00 7.69
C LEU A 143 3.01 -10.11 7.64
N TYR A 144 2.84 -11.14 8.47
CA TYR A 144 3.55 -12.40 8.29
C TYR A 144 2.92 -13.23 7.16
N ALA A 145 3.77 -13.94 6.42
CA ALA A 145 3.38 -14.91 5.40
C ALA A 145 3.86 -16.31 5.81
N THR A 146 2.98 -17.31 5.67
CA THR A 146 3.28 -18.72 5.93
C THR A 146 3.06 -19.55 4.67
N ASP A 147 3.95 -20.50 4.41
CA ASP A 147 3.84 -21.44 3.30
C ASP A 147 2.70 -22.45 3.48
N CYS A 148 1.81 -22.54 2.51
CA CYS A 148 0.70 -23.50 2.50
C CYS A 148 0.86 -24.60 1.43
N LEU A 149 2.04 -24.71 0.80
CA LEU A 149 2.36 -25.81 -0.11
C LEU A 149 2.87 -27.02 0.67
N HIS A 150 3.64 -26.78 1.73
CA HIS A 150 4.31 -27.80 2.53
C HIS A 150 3.70 -27.95 3.92
N PHE A 151 2.95 -26.96 4.40
CA PHE A 151 2.29 -27.00 5.71
C PHE A 151 0.77 -26.88 5.58
N PRO A 152 0.01 -27.50 6.50
CA PRO A 152 -1.45 -27.41 6.49
C PRO A 152 -1.91 -25.98 6.77
N CYS A 153 -2.82 -25.48 5.94
CA CYS A 153 -3.46 -24.17 6.09
C CYS A 153 -4.97 -24.29 5.93
N SER A 154 -5.68 -23.18 6.15
CA SER A 154 -7.12 -23.09 5.86
C SER A 154 -7.41 -23.42 4.39
N PRO A 155 -8.63 -23.93 4.08
CA PRO A 155 -9.05 -24.17 2.69
C PRO A 155 -8.95 -22.94 1.79
N GLU A 156 -9.05 -21.73 2.36
CA GLU A 156 -8.89 -20.47 1.63
C GLU A 156 -7.42 -20.22 1.24
N SER A 157 -6.50 -20.33 2.20
CA SER A 157 -5.07 -20.09 1.97
C SER A 157 -4.44 -21.16 1.08
N ASN A 158 -5.01 -22.37 1.07
CA ASN A 158 -4.60 -23.47 0.21
C ASN A 158 -5.21 -23.36 -1.20
N ARG A 159 -5.12 -22.17 -1.81
CA ARG A 159 -5.64 -21.88 -3.16
C ARG A 159 -4.59 -21.17 -4.02
N PRO A 160 -4.49 -21.51 -5.33
CA PRO A 160 -3.58 -20.83 -6.24
C PRO A 160 -3.77 -19.32 -6.26
N ILE A 161 -5.00 -18.82 -6.16
CA ILE A 161 -5.31 -17.38 -6.24
C ILE A 161 -4.71 -16.55 -5.10
N LEU A 162 -4.36 -17.19 -3.97
CA LEU A 162 -3.60 -16.57 -2.88
C LEU A 162 -2.11 -16.93 -2.91
N GLY A 163 -1.64 -17.62 -3.95
CA GLY A 163 -0.26 -18.09 -4.09
C GLY A 163 0.11 -19.19 -3.09
N TYR A 164 -0.86 -19.92 -2.54
CA TYR A 164 -0.64 -20.87 -1.44
C TYR A 164 0.08 -20.22 -0.26
N VAL A 165 -0.42 -19.07 0.18
CA VAL A 165 0.11 -18.30 1.30
C VAL A 165 -1.00 -17.96 2.28
N ASN A 166 -0.75 -18.19 3.57
CA ASN A 166 -1.56 -17.66 4.65
C ASN A 166 -0.96 -16.35 5.17
N PHE A 167 -1.80 -15.36 5.45
CA PHE A 167 -1.40 -14.06 5.97
C PHE A 167 -1.89 -13.88 7.39
N THR A 168 -1.03 -13.39 8.29
CA THR A 168 -1.41 -13.08 9.67
C THR A 168 -0.67 -11.85 10.18
N GLY A 169 -1.35 -11.05 11.00
CA GLY A 169 -0.74 -9.93 11.71
C GLY A 169 -0.05 -10.33 13.01
N GLU A 170 -0.11 -11.60 13.39
CA GLU A 170 0.32 -12.09 14.70
C GLU A 170 1.20 -13.33 14.56
N ARG A 171 2.18 -13.43 15.44
CA ARG A 171 3.04 -14.61 15.61
C ARG A 171 3.03 -15.03 17.06
N HIS A 172 2.58 -16.24 17.33
CA HIS A 172 2.38 -16.76 18.70
C HIS A 172 1.51 -15.84 19.59
N GLY A 173 0.46 -15.25 19.00
CA GLY A 173 -0.44 -14.31 19.70
C GLY A 173 0.12 -12.91 19.89
N VAL A 174 1.34 -12.62 19.42
CA VAL A 174 1.96 -11.30 19.50
C VAL A 174 1.82 -10.58 18.15
N PRO A 175 1.16 -9.41 18.11
CA PRO A 175 1.06 -8.60 16.90
C PRO A 175 2.44 -8.17 16.36
N ILE A 176 2.58 -8.13 15.03
CA ILE A 176 3.78 -7.64 14.33
C ILE A 176 4.05 -6.15 14.58
N GLY A 177 3.02 -5.40 14.93
CA GLY A 177 3.09 -3.99 15.33
C GLY A 177 1.83 -3.59 16.10
N GLU A 178 1.73 -2.32 16.48
CA GLU A 178 0.54 -1.81 17.16
C GLU A 178 -0.69 -1.92 16.23
N ARG A 179 -1.84 -2.38 16.76
CA ARG A 179 -3.08 -2.46 15.98
C ARG A 179 -3.64 -1.07 15.67
N THR A 180 -4.29 -0.96 14.52
CA THR A 180 -5.04 0.23 14.11
C THR A 180 -6.55 -0.06 14.15
N GLY A 181 -7.38 0.89 13.70
CA GLY A 181 -8.82 0.68 13.55
C GLY A 181 -9.19 -0.31 12.44
N MET A 182 -8.30 -0.55 11.49
CA MET A 182 -8.46 -1.61 10.48
C MET A 182 -7.77 -2.89 10.97
N SER A 183 -8.50 -4.01 10.98
CA SER A 183 -8.03 -5.30 11.52
C SER A 183 -6.73 -5.81 10.87
N GLU A 184 -6.55 -5.53 9.59
CA GLU A 184 -5.41 -5.96 8.79
C GLU A 184 -4.22 -4.99 8.88
N PHE A 185 -4.40 -3.83 9.52
CA PHE A 185 -3.40 -2.77 9.54
C PHE A 185 -2.72 -2.69 10.91
N PHE A 186 -1.40 -2.82 10.87
CA PHE A 186 -0.49 -2.75 12.01
C PHE A 186 0.55 -1.66 11.75
N VAL A 187 0.97 -0.96 12.79
CA VAL A 187 1.99 0.08 12.71
C VAL A 187 3.38 -0.57 12.58
N VAL A 188 3.87 -0.72 11.35
CA VAL A 188 5.16 -1.35 11.02
C VAL A 188 5.92 -0.48 10.00
N PRO A 189 6.52 0.64 10.41
CA PRO A 189 7.13 1.62 9.51
C PRO A 189 8.31 1.04 8.70
N GLN A 190 9.01 0.02 9.21
CA GLN A 190 10.08 -0.66 8.49
C GLN A 190 9.57 -1.35 7.21
N GLY A 191 8.28 -1.70 7.18
CA GLY A 191 7.61 -2.23 5.99
C GLY A 191 7.65 -1.27 4.80
N MET A 192 7.51 0.04 5.04
CA MET A 192 7.58 1.07 4.00
C MET A 192 8.97 1.08 3.33
N GLU A 193 10.02 0.96 4.13
CA GLU A 193 11.39 0.92 3.59
C GLU A 193 11.62 -0.34 2.76
N LYS A 194 11.18 -1.50 3.25
CA LYS A 194 11.34 -2.79 2.57
C LYS A 194 10.51 -2.88 1.27
N ILE A 195 9.27 -2.38 1.26
CA ILE A 195 8.43 -2.45 0.06
C ILE A 195 8.94 -1.52 -1.05
N LEU A 196 9.41 -0.33 -0.69
CA LEU A 196 10.02 0.59 -1.65
C LEU A 196 11.33 0.03 -2.21
N ASP A 197 12.11 -0.65 -1.37
CA ASP A 197 13.31 -1.33 -1.80
C ASP A 197 13.01 -2.54 -2.70
N TYR A 198 11.96 -3.33 -2.41
CA TYR A 198 11.46 -4.38 -3.30
C TYR A 198 11.08 -3.83 -4.68
N ILE A 199 10.28 -2.76 -4.71
CA ILE A 199 9.84 -2.11 -5.96
C ILE A 199 11.06 -1.57 -6.72
N LYS A 200 11.98 -0.87 -6.05
CA LYS A 200 13.21 -0.35 -6.66
C LYS A 200 14.05 -1.45 -7.30
N ARG A 201 14.23 -2.59 -6.62
CA ARG A 201 15.02 -3.72 -7.14
C ARG A 201 14.32 -4.42 -8.30
N ARG A 202 13.00 -4.60 -8.21
CA ARG A 202 12.23 -5.31 -9.26
C ARG A 202 11.97 -4.44 -10.48
N TYR A 203 11.85 -3.13 -10.32
CA TYR A 203 11.52 -2.17 -11.38
C TYR A 203 12.51 -0.99 -11.34
N PRO A 204 13.78 -1.21 -11.74
CA PRO A 204 14.80 -0.18 -11.66
C PRO A 204 14.43 1.05 -12.49
N ASN A 205 14.82 2.23 -12.02
CA ASN A 205 14.60 3.53 -12.67
C ASN A 205 13.13 3.98 -12.80
N MET A 206 12.20 3.34 -12.10
CA MET A 206 10.82 3.82 -12.05
C MET A 206 10.60 4.86 -10.94
N PRO A 207 10.09 6.06 -11.28
CA PRO A 207 9.60 6.99 -10.27
C PRO A 207 8.47 6.38 -9.45
N ILE A 208 8.51 6.60 -8.14
CA ILE A 208 7.52 6.09 -7.18
C ILE A 208 6.80 7.26 -6.54
N PHE A 209 5.48 7.17 -6.41
CA PHE A 209 4.69 8.01 -5.52
C PHE A 209 4.04 7.13 -4.47
N VAL A 210 4.20 7.45 -3.19
CA VAL A 210 3.37 6.85 -2.14
C VAL A 210 2.00 7.52 -2.23
N THR A 211 1.11 6.93 -3.02
CA THR A 211 -0.21 7.49 -3.35
C THR A 211 -1.21 7.38 -2.20
N GLU A 212 -0.98 6.44 -1.28
CA GLU A 212 -1.70 6.38 -0.02
C GLU A 212 -0.82 5.84 1.12
N ASN A 213 -0.91 6.47 2.28
CA ASN A 213 -0.45 5.95 3.56
C ASN A 213 -1.28 6.64 4.68
N GLY A 214 -1.71 5.90 5.69
CA GLY A 214 -2.69 6.43 6.64
C GLY A 214 -2.88 5.60 7.90
N TYR A 215 -3.51 6.22 8.90
CA TYR A 215 -3.82 5.61 10.20
C TYR A 215 -5.28 5.85 10.59
N SER A 216 -5.92 4.80 11.10
CA SER A 216 -7.20 4.84 11.78
C SER A 216 -7.03 4.38 13.23
N SER A 217 -7.73 5.03 14.17
CA SER A 217 -7.66 4.67 15.59
C SER A 217 -8.53 3.43 15.88
N PRO A 218 -8.08 2.47 16.73
CA PRO A 218 -8.91 1.36 17.22
C PRO A 218 -10.13 1.81 18.04
N ALA A 219 -10.01 2.95 18.74
CA ALA A 219 -11.06 3.49 19.61
C ALA A 219 -11.55 4.86 19.10
N GLN A 220 -12.83 5.15 19.28
CA GLN A 220 -13.46 6.44 18.94
C GLN A 220 -13.22 7.54 19.99
N ASN A 221 -12.41 7.28 21.02
CA ASN A 221 -12.17 8.25 22.08
C ASN A 221 -11.20 9.34 21.62
N ASP A 222 -11.69 10.58 21.69
CA ASP A 222 -11.05 11.84 21.30
C ASP A 222 -10.54 11.90 19.85
N GLU A 223 -11.48 11.91 18.92
CA GLU A 223 -11.25 11.92 17.47
C GLU A 223 -10.50 13.15 16.94
N LEU A 224 -10.42 14.23 17.73
CA LEU A 224 -9.68 15.44 17.38
C LEU A 224 -8.23 15.39 17.87
N GLN A 225 -7.96 14.70 18.99
CA GLN A 225 -6.63 14.54 19.58
C GLN A 225 -5.94 13.26 19.09
N ASP A 226 -5.71 13.17 17.78
CA ASP A 226 -5.21 11.98 17.09
C ASP A 226 -3.68 11.82 17.11
N TYR A 227 -3.08 11.84 18.31
CA TYR A 227 -1.62 11.75 18.50
C TYR A 227 -0.98 10.52 17.81
N LYS A 228 -1.63 9.36 17.88
CA LYS A 228 -1.15 8.13 17.23
C LYS A 228 -1.07 8.25 15.70
N ARG A 229 -1.95 9.05 15.08
CA ARG A 229 -1.87 9.35 13.63
C ARG A 229 -0.60 10.15 13.33
N ILE A 230 -0.27 11.12 14.18
CA ILE A 230 0.98 11.91 14.05
C ILE A 230 2.20 11.00 14.19
N GLU A 231 2.23 10.14 15.20
CA GLU A 231 3.33 9.20 15.45
C GLU A 231 3.52 8.23 14.29
N TYR A 232 2.42 7.67 13.77
CA TYR A 232 2.41 6.85 12.57
C TYR A 232 3.06 7.57 11.39
N HIS A 233 2.57 8.77 11.03
CA HIS A 233 3.11 9.49 9.87
C HIS A 233 4.57 9.90 10.06
N LYS A 234 4.99 10.32 11.25
CA LYS A 234 6.40 10.59 11.55
C LYS A 234 7.27 9.36 11.29
N ALA A 235 6.85 8.19 11.77
CA ALA A 235 7.62 6.96 11.63
C ALA A 235 7.69 6.47 10.18
N TYR A 236 6.57 6.52 9.44
CA TYR A 236 6.52 6.12 8.03
C TYR A 236 7.25 7.11 7.11
N LEU A 237 7.18 8.42 7.37
CA LEU A 237 7.97 9.42 6.63
C LEU A 237 9.48 9.27 6.91
N ALA A 238 9.86 8.91 8.13
CA ALA A 238 11.25 8.59 8.43
C ALA A 238 11.74 7.34 7.68
N ALA A 239 10.89 6.31 7.56
CA ALA A 239 11.18 5.12 6.75
C ALA A 239 11.26 5.43 5.25
N LEU A 240 10.35 6.26 4.74
CA LEU A 240 10.38 6.78 3.38
C LEU A 240 11.71 7.50 3.09
N ALA A 241 12.11 8.41 3.98
CA ALA A 241 13.36 9.15 3.85
C ALA A 241 14.59 8.22 3.86
N ARG A 242 14.59 7.15 4.67
CA ARG A 242 15.65 6.13 4.63
C ARG A 242 15.67 5.38 3.30
N ALA A 243 14.52 4.98 2.77
CA ALA A 243 14.42 4.34 1.46
C ALA A 243 14.96 5.24 0.34
N MET A 244 14.61 6.52 0.35
CA MET A 244 15.13 7.53 -0.60
C MET A 244 16.65 7.67 -0.51
N ARG A 245 17.21 7.75 0.71
CA ARG A 245 18.67 7.76 0.92
C ARG A 245 19.36 6.48 0.43
N LYS A 246 18.64 5.36 0.38
CA LYS A 246 19.09 4.07 -0.21
C LYS A 246 18.80 3.96 -1.72
N GLY A 247 18.47 5.07 -2.37
CA GLY A 247 18.32 5.18 -3.82
C GLY A 247 16.93 4.85 -4.38
N ALA A 248 15.90 4.72 -3.54
CA ALA A 248 14.52 4.60 -4.06
C ALA A 248 14.07 5.94 -4.66
N ASP A 249 13.61 5.93 -5.92
CA ASP A 249 13.24 7.14 -6.66
C ASP A 249 11.83 7.66 -6.30
N VAL A 250 11.63 8.02 -5.04
CA VAL A 250 10.32 8.50 -4.56
C VAL A 250 10.16 9.99 -4.84
N LYS A 251 9.05 10.37 -5.49
CA LYS A 251 8.72 11.73 -5.93
C LYS A 251 7.60 12.40 -5.13
N GLY A 252 6.88 11.66 -4.30
CA GLY A 252 5.83 12.24 -3.47
C GLY A 252 5.20 11.26 -2.49
N TYR A 253 4.47 11.83 -1.53
CA TYR A 253 3.79 11.13 -0.46
C TYR A 253 2.44 11.79 -0.18
N PHE A 254 1.38 10.98 -0.20
CA PHE A 254 0.00 11.43 -0.04
C PHE A 254 -0.63 10.72 1.15
N ILE A 255 -1.11 11.51 2.11
CA ILE A 255 -1.82 10.97 3.27
C ILE A 255 -3.22 10.53 2.85
N TRP A 256 -3.55 9.28 3.14
CA TRP A 256 -4.94 8.83 3.22
C TRP A 256 -5.46 9.12 4.64
N SER A 257 -6.30 10.13 4.84
CA SER A 257 -6.94 10.99 3.82
C SER A 257 -7.05 12.44 4.26
N LEU A 258 -7.43 13.32 3.33
CA LEU A 258 -7.68 14.73 3.66
C LEU A 258 -8.74 14.91 4.75
N MET A 259 -9.81 14.10 4.70
CA MET A 259 -10.96 14.17 5.60
C MET A 259 -11.61 12.80 5.80
N ASP A 260 -12.30 12.63 6.93
CA ASP A 260 -13.08 11.43 7.20
C ASP A 260 -14.10 11.21 6.08
N ASN A 261 -14.20 9.97 5.60
CA ASN A 261 -14.97 9.62 4.42
C ASN A 261 -15.63 8.23 4.60
N PHE A 262 -16.29 7.76 3.55
CA PHE A 262 -16.93 6.44 3.52
C PHE A 262 -15.89 5.36 3.23
N GLU A 263 -15.46 4.64 4.26
CA GLU A 263 -14.49 3.53 4.18
C GLU A 263 -15.21 2.24 3.76
N TRP A 264 -15.80 2.28 2.57
CA TRP A 264 -16.33 1.11 1.88
C TRP A 264 -17.29 0.27 2.73
N VAL A 265 -17.00 -1.02 2.92
CA VAL A 265 -17.81 -1.96 3.71
C VAL A 265 -17.86 -1.62 5.20
N HIS A 266 -16.94 -0.80 5.70
CA HIS A 266 -16.95 -0.31 7.08
C HIS A 266 -17.79 0.96 7.26
N GLY A 267 -18.32 1.52 6.17
CA GLY A 267 -19.08 2.75 6.18
C GLY A 267 -18.27 3.89 6.79
N TYR A 268 -18.84 4.58 7.78
CA TYR A 268 -18.16 5.70 8.44
C TYR A 268 -17.61 5.34 9.84
N SER A 269 -17.50 4.04 10.15
CA SER A 269 -16.97 3.59 11.44
C SER A 269 -15.45 3.75 11.52
N ILE A 270 -14.77 3.65 10.37
CA ILE A 270 -13.32 3.83 10.22
C ILE A 270 -13.04 5.24 9.69
N ARG A 271 -12.01 5.87 10.25
CA ARG A 271 -11.72 7.28 10.03
C ARG A 271 -10.24 7.52 9.84
N PHE A 272 -9.87 7.85 8.60
CA PHE A 272 -8.49 8.11 8.18
C PHE A 272 -8.15 9.60 8.07
N GLY A 273 -9.16 10.48 8.13
CA GLY A 273 -8.99 11.87 7.74
C GLY A 273 -8.11 12.68 8.68
N LEU A 274 -7.32 13.60 8.11
CA LEU A 274 -6.71 14.71 8.84
C LEU A 274 -7.78 15.68 9.39
N HIS A 275 -8.93 15.78 8.71
CA HIS A 275 -10.09 16.53 9.17
C HIS A 275 -11.21 15.60 9.60
N TYR A 276 -11.76 15.84 10.78
CA TYR A 276 -13.03 15.27 11.19
C TYR A 276 -14.17 15.88 10.37
N VAL A 277 -15.14 15.05 9.99
CA VAL A 277 -16.37 15.50 9.31
C VAL A 277 -17.55 15.25 10.25
N ASP A 278 -18.15 16.33 10.74
CA ASP A 278 -19.45 16.25 11.39
C ASP A 278 -20.50 15.87 10.33
N ARG A 279 -21.02 14.65 10.38
CA ARG A 279 -21.96 14.16 9.35
C ARG A 279 -23.34 14.80 9.41
N ARG A 280 -23.70 15.49 10.51
CA ARG A 280 -24.98 16.21 10.62
C ARG A 280 -24.90 17.57 9.94
N THR A 281 -23.77 18.25 10.07
CA THR A 281 -23.59 19.63 9.59
C THR A 281 -22.68 19.73 8.36
N LEU A 282 -21.99 18.64 8.02
CA LEU A 282 -20.91 18.56 7.02
C LEU A 282 -19.71 19.48 7.33
N ARG A 283 -19.59 19.99 8.55
CA ARG A 283 -18.46 20.82 8.94
C ARG A 283 -17.17 20.00 8.99
N ARG A 284 -16.08 20.57 8.43
CA ARG A 284 -14.72 20.01 8.52
C ARG A 284 -14.00 20.64 9.71
N ILE A 285 -13.53 19.80 10.62
CA ILE A 285 -12.84 20.23 11.84
C ILE A 285 -11.41 19.66 11.78
N PRO A 286 -10.36 20.50 11.77
CA PRO A 286 -8.99 20.01 11.71
C PRO A 286 -8.64 19.26 12.99
N LYS A 287 -8.16 18.02 12.86
CA LYS A 287 -7.58 17.26 13.98
C LYS A 287 -6.16 17.77 14.27
N LEU A 288 -5.52 17.28 15.33
CA LEU A 288 -4.13 17.62 15.61
C LEU A 288 -3.21 17.25 14.45
N SER A 289 -3.43 16.10 13.81
CA SER A 289 -2.65 15.67 12.66
C SER A 289 -2.70 16.64 11.48
N ALA A 290 -3.83 17.31 11.22
CA ALA A 290 -3.90 18.35 10.20
C ALA A 290 -2.98 19.53 10.53
N ARG A 291 -2.99 19.98 11.79
CA ARG A 291 -2.13 21.08 12.25
C ARG A 291 -0.66 20.68 12.22
N TRP A 292 -0.34 19.47 12.67
CA TRP A 292 1.01 18.90 12.59
C TRP A 292 1.49 18.83 11.14
N TYR A 293 0.68 18.31 10.23
CA TYR A 293 1.07 18.16 8.82
C TYR A 293 1.28 19.52 8.14
N ALA A 294 0.44 20.52 8.44
CA ALA A 294 0.67 21.90 8.00
C ALA A 294 2.00 22.47 8.55
N GLY A 295 2.31 22.23 9.83
CA GLY A 295 3.58 22.61 10.43
C GLY A 295 4.79 21.91 9.79
N PHE A 296 4.65 20.61 9.51
CA PHE A 296 5.66 19.80 8.83
C PHE A 296 5.96 20.33 7.42
N LEU A 297 4.94 20.57 6.61
CA LEU A 297 5.09 21.06 5.23
C LEU A 297 5.65 22.49 5.17
N THR A 298 5.36 23.33 6.16
CA THR A 298 5.84 24.73 6.22
C THR A 298 7.17 24.88 6.96
N ASN A 299 7.77 23.77 7.40
CA ASN A 299 8.97 23.76 8.25
C ASN A 299 8.86 24.61 9.54
N ARG A 300 7.64 24.80 10.05
CA ARG A 300 7.37 25.56 11.29
C ARG A 300 7.42 24.69 12.55
N SER A 301 7.62 23.38 12.38
CA SER A 301 7.67 22.38 13.45
C SER A 301 8.82 22.55 14.45
N HIS A 302 9.74 23.50 14.23
CA HIS A 302 10.91 23.73 15.07
C HIS A 302 10.87 24.99 15.95
N CYS A 303 9.75 25.73 16.03
CA CYS A 303 9.71 27.00 16.80
C CYS A 303 8.61 27.15 17.84
N GLN A 304 8.02 26.06 18.34
CA GLN A 304 7.18 26.13 19.55
C GLN A 304 7.57 25.02 20.54
N SER A 305 8.67 25.25 21.26
CA SER A 305 8.92 24.59 22.54
C SER A 305 7.96 25.16 23.59
N GLY A 306 6.72 24.67 23.59
CA GLY A 306 5.89 24.65 24.78
C GLY A 306 6.42 23.57 25.71
N SER A 307 6.85 23.98 26.89
CA SER A 307 7.41 23.16 27.98
C SER A 307 6.65 21.85 28.22
N LEU A 308 7.30 20.72 27.94
CA LEU A 308 6.99 19.45 28.59
C LEU A 308 7.84 19.35 29.87
N PRO A 309 7.30 18.88 31.01
CA PRO A 309 8.07 18.74 32.24
C PRO A 309 9.16 17.70 32.04
N GLN A 310 10.41 18.12 32.26
CA GLN A 310 11.59 17.27 32.22
C GLN A 310 11.53 16.27 33.38
N ASN A 311 11.65 14.98 33.08
CA ASN A 311 12.21 13.98 33.99
C ASN A 311 12.72 12.75 33.20
N SER A 312 14.00 12.80 32.84
CA SER A 312 15.03 11.74 32.94
C SER A 312 16.01 11.78 31.75
N PRO A 313 17.34 11.66 31.98
CA PRO A 313 18.34 11.99 30.97
C PRO A 313 18.81 10.73 30.21
N ALA A 314 18.29 10.51 29.01
CA ALA A 314 18.85 9.51 28.08
C ALA A 314 18.58 9.74 26.57
N GLN A 315 17.90 10.80 26.11
CA GLN A 315 17.58 10.95 24.68
C GLN A 315 17.70 12.39 24.16
N ALA A 316 18.93 12.92 24.17
CA ALA A 316 19.25 14.17 23.48
C ALA A 316 20.54 14.04 22.67
N MET A 317 20.53 13.15 21.68
CA MET A 317 21.52 13.17 20.59
C MET A 317 20.91 12.47 19.38
N LEU A 318 21.09 13.06 18.20
CA LEU A 318 20.53 12.67 16.88
C LEU A 318 19.16 13.25 16.50
N LEU A 319 19.10 14.57 16.39
CA LEU A 319 18.25 15.24 15.39
C LEU A 319 18.90 16.52 14.84
N LYS A 320 20.22 16.48 14.68
CA LYS A 320 21.03 17.51 14.01
C LYS A 320 21.98 16.85 13.02
N GLN A 321 21.42 16.24 11.98
CA GLN A 321 22.07 16.01 10.68
C GLN A 321 21.08 15.23 9.79
N GLN A 322 20.97 15.66 8.53
CA GLN A 322 20.25 14.98 7.43
C GLN A 322 18.73 15.25 7.30
N ILE A 323 18.37 16.52 7.24
CA ILE A 323 17.55 17.03 6.13
C ILE A 323 18.29 18.29 5.64
N SER A 324 18.72 18.25 4.37
CA SER A 324 19.55 19.22 3.63
C SER A 324 21.06 19.26 3.95
N ASP A 325 21.87 18.74 3.02
CA ASP A 325 23.24 19.22 2.75
C ASP A 325 23.36 19.65 1.27
N ASP A 326 22.31 20.26 0.71
CA ASP A 326 22.47 20.87 -0.62
C ASP A 326 21.63 22.11 -0.93
N HIS A 327 20.71 22.56 -0.08
CA HIS A 327 19.96 23.79 -0.33
C HIS A 327 19.91 24.63 0.94
N PHE A 328 20.80 25.63 1.02
CA PHE A 328 20.65 26.96 1.62
C PHE A 328 22.04 27.54 1.96
N SER A 329 22.84 27.82 0.93
CA SER A 329 23.72 28.98 0.98
C SER A 329 22.87 30.23 0.77
N SER A 330 23.05 31.21 1.64
CA SER A 330 22.37 32.51 1.72
C SER A 330 21.01 32.55 2.43
N CYS A 331 21.09 32.86 3.73
CA CYS A 331 20.35 33.99 4.30
C CYS A 331 21.36 34.75 5.17
N ARG A 332 21.41 36.07 4.98
CA ARG A 332 22.30 37.00 5.70
C ARG A 332 22.00 37.08 7.18
#